data_AF-A0AA45Z546-F1
#
_entry.id   AF-A0AA45Z546-F1
#
_cell.length_a   1.000
_cell.length_b   1.000
_cell.length_c   1.000
_cell.angle_alpha   90.00
_cell.angle_beta   90.00
_cell.angle_gamma   90.00
#
_symmetry.space_group_name_H-M   'P 1'
#
loop_
_entity.id
_entity.type
_entity.pdbx_description
1 polymer ?
#
loop_
_entity_poly.entity_id
_entity_poly.type
_entity_poly.pdbx_seq_one_letter_code
_entity_poly.pdbx_strand_id
1 'polypeptide(L)'
;MSATASPFHVVPMKVIEFSSAELTLNLGKSRSGTPQPQLDIFLPSGATHRQMSALLHTFAASLELNTPASERWIVQSERLSEPNRGRIYLELAEGDHAEAMRGMMLLNTLLG
;
A
#
# COMPACT_ATOMS: atom_id res chain seq x y z
N MET A 1 43.92 -1.27 -23.31
CA MET A 1 42.81 -0.76 -22.48
C MET A 1 42.07 -1.97 -21.94
N SER A 2 42.17 -2.26 -20.63
CA SER A 2 41.44 -3.37 -20.01
C SER A 2 39.99 -2.97 -19.79
N ALA A 3 39.06 -3.69 -20.42
CA ALA A 3 37.64 -3.59 -20.11
C ALA A 3 37.40 -4.26 -18.77
N THR A 4 37.23 -3.49 -17.70
CA THR A 4 36.76 -4.00 -16.41
C THR A 4 35.30 -4.40 -16.58
N ALA A 5 35.02 -5.69 -16.68
CA ALA A 5 33.65 -6.19 -16.70
C ALA A 5 33.00 -5.85 -15.35
N SER A 6 31.93 -5.05 -15.37
CA SER A 6 31.13 -4.78 -14.18
C SER A 6 30.57 -6.11 -13.65
N PRO A 7 30.69 -6.41 -12.34
CA PRO A 7 30.14 -7.64 -11.81
C PRO A 7 28.61 -7.61 -11.91
N PHE A 8 28.05 -8.62 -12.59
CA PHE A 8 26.63 -8.87 -12.58
C PHE A 8 26.26 -9.55 -11.25
N HIS A 9 25.41 -8.91 -10.45
CA HIS A 9 24.90 -9.47 -9.20
C HIS A 9 23.48 -9.99 -9.43
N VAL A 10 23.29 -11.31 -9.29
CA VAL A 10 21.96 -11.91 -9.24
C VAL A 10 21.48 -11.84 -7.79
N VAL A 11 20.41 -11.09 -7.54
CA VAL A 11 19.78 -11.00 -6.22
C VAL A 11 18.58 -11.95 -6.21
N PRO A 12 18.60 -13.03 -5.41
CA PRO A 12 17.44 -13.90 -5.28
C PRO A 12 16.31 -13.14 -4.59
N MET A 13 15.17 -13.02 -5.27
CA MET A 13 13.97 -12.39 -4.73
C MET A 13 12.93 -13.45 -4.37
N LYS A 14 12.39 -13.37 -3.14
CA LYS A 14 11.26 -14.19 -2.75
C LYS A 14 9.98 -13.55 -3.28
N VAL A 15 9.35 -14.19 -4.25
CA VAL A 15 7.99 -13.84 -4.69
C VAL A 15 7.01 -14.49 -3.72
N ILE A 16 6.18 -13.68 -3.07
CA ILE A 16 5.10 -14.14 -2.22
C ILE A 16 3.81 -13.69 -2.85
N GLU A 17 2.95 -14.65 -3.17
CA GLU A 17 1.59 -14.36 -3.60
C GLU A 17 0.71 -14.27 -2.35
N PHE A 18 -0.02 -13.16 -2.22
CA PHE A 18 -0.95 -12.93 -1.12
C PHE A 18 -2.39 -13.12 -1.59
N SER A 19 -2.64 -14.08 -2.49
CA SER A 19 -3.93 -14.32 -3.14
C SER A 19 -5.07 -14.68 -2.19
N SER A 20 -4.77 -14.99 -0.93
CA SER A 20 -5.74 -15.24 0.14
C SER A 20 -5.92 -14.07 1.11
N ALA A 21 -5.33 -12.90 0.81
CA ALA A 21 -5.59 -11.68 1.58
C ALA A 21 -7.01 -11.17 1.30
N GLU A 22 -7.73 -10.86 2.37
CA GLU A 22 -9.01 -10.16 2.28
C GLU A 22 -8.75 -8.65 2.31
N LEU A 23 -9.37 -7.91 1.40
CA LEU A 23 -9.17 -6.49 1.22
C LEU A 23 -10.51 -5.75 1.35
N THR A 24 -10.58 -4.76 2.23
CA THR A 24 -11.79 -3.97 2.46
C THR A 24 -11.50 -2.50 2.23
N LEU A 25 -11.99 -1.99 1.11
CA LEU A 25 -11.92 -0.57 0.78
C LEU A 25 -13.02 0.19 1.52
N ASN A 26 -12.65 1.27 2.20
CA ASN A 26 -13.60 2.12 2.92
C ASN A 26 -13.17 3.59 2.92
N LEU A 27 -14.17 4.48 3.08
CA LEU A 27 -13.94 5.90 3.28
C LEU A 27 -14.03 6.21 4.77
N GLY A 28 -12.87 6.21 5.43
CA GLY A 28 -12.71 6.58 6.82
C GLY A 28 -12.65 8.09 7.04
N LYS A 29 -12.20 8.47 8.23
CA LYS A 29 -11.93 9.86 8.59
C LYS A 29 -10.51 9.99 9.11
N SER A 30 -9.84 11.07 8.72
CA SER A 30 -8.55 11.46 9.28
C SER A 30 -8.69 11.94 10.73
N ARG A 31 -7.58 12.22 11.40
CA ARG A 31 -7.57 12.81 12.75
C ARG A 31 -8.25 14.18 12.83
N SER A 32 -8.28 14.93 11.73
CA SER A 32 -8.97 16.22 11.63
C SER A 32 -10.43 16.09 11.16
N GLY A 33 -10.92 14.86 10.95
CA GLY A 33 -12.30 14.58 10.56
C GLY A 33 -12.59 14.69 9.07
N THR A 34 -11.58 14.95 8.23
CA THR A 34 -11.72 14.96 6.76
C THR A 34 -11.89 13.55 6.21
N PRO A 35 -12.62 13.36 5.08
CA PRO A 35 -12.70 12.08 4.39
C PRO A 35 -11.32 11.53 4.09
N GLN A 36 -11.11 10.23 4.35
CA GLN A 36 -9.83 9.57 4.14
C GLN A 36 -10.03 8.22 3.46
N PRO A 37 -9.47 8.00 2.26
CA PRO A 37 -9.46 6.70 1.61
C PRO A 37 -8.60 5.71 2.39
N GLN A 38 -9.15 4.54 2.71
CA GLN A 38 -8.47 3.50 3.48
C GLN A 38 -8.72 2.12 2.88
N LEU A 39 -7.69 1.28 2.90
CA LEU A 39 -7.73 -0.12 2.53
C LEU A 39 -7.30 -0.96 3.73
N ASP A 40 -8.26 -1.67 4.32
CA ASP A 40 -8.00 -2.65 5.37
C ASP A 40 -7.59 -3.98 4.75
N ILE A 41 -6.57 -4.60 5.32
CA ILE A 41 -5.92 -5.81 4.78
C ILE A 41 -5.90 -6.88 5.88
N PHE A 42 -6.45 -8.05 5.54
CA PHE A 42 -6.49 -9.20 6.42
C PHE A 42 -5.76 -10.37 5.77
N LEU A 43 -4.69 -10.83 6.41
CA LEU A 43 -4.03 -12.07 6.01
C LEU A 43 -4.69 -13.28 6.70
N PRO A 44 -4.59 -14.48 6.10
CA PRO A 44 -5.04 -15.70 6.74
C PRO A 44 -4.40 -15.92 8.11
N SER A 45 -5.12 -16.63 8.98
CA SER A 45 -4.60 -17.09 10.27
C SER A 45 -3.28 -17.83 10.11
N GLY A 46 -2.30 -17.52 10.96
CA GLY A 46 -0.95 -18.07 10.89
C GLY A 46 0.03 -17.24 10.05
N ALA A 47 -0.44 -16.20 9.36
CA ALA A 47 0.45 -15.23 8.74
C ALA A 47 1.31 -14.51 9.79
N THR A 48 2.59 -14.36 9.48
CA THR A 48 3.56 -13.68 10.35
C THR A 48 3.50 -12.17 10.15
N HIS A 49 3.94 -11.43 11.16
CA HIS A 49 4.09 -9.97 11.04
C HIS A 49 4.97 -9.57 9.83
N ARG A 50 5.99 -10.37 9.48
CA ARG A 50 6.88 -10.08 8.36
C ARG A 50 6.15 -10.20 7.02
N GLN A 51 5.23 -11.16 6.90
CA GLN A 51 4.38 -11.29 5.71
C GLN A 51 3.46 -10.08 5.57
N MET A 52 2.82 -9.64 6.67
CA MET A 52 2.02 -8.40 6.65
C MET A 52 2.87 -7.18 6.26
N SER A 53 4.04 -7.00 6.88
CA SER A 53 4.94 -5.89 6.55
C SER A 53 5.36 -5.89 5.08
N ALA A 54 5.70 -7.06 4.52
CA ALA A 54 6.08 -7.19 3.12
C ALA A 54 4.92 -6.84 2.16
N LEU A 55 3.70 -7.28 2.48
CA LEU A 55 2.51 -6.94 1.70
C LEU A 55 2.24 -5.43 1.73
N LEU A 56 2.29 -4.81 2.92
CA LEU A 56 2.10 -3.36 3.07
C LEU A 56 3.11 -2.57 2.24
N HIS A 57 4.40 -2.95 2.26
CA HIS A 57 5.41 -2.31 1.41
C HIS A 57 5.15 -2.50 -0.08
N THR A 58 4.68 -3.69 -0.48
CA THR A 58 4.38 -3.99 -1.89
C THR A 58 3.24 -3.11 -2.40
N PHE A 59 2.14 -3.04 -1.64
CA PHE A 59 1.01 -2.19 -1.98
C PHE A 59 1.36 -0.70 -1.91
N ALA A 60 2.09 -0.27 -0.88
CA ALA A 60 2.52 1.12 -0.78
C ALA A 60 3.38 1.53 -1.99
N ALA A 61 4.37 0.71 -2.36
CA ALA A 61 5.19 0.97 -3.54
C ALA A 61 4.36 1.01 -4.84
N SER A 62 3.39 0.10 -5.00
CA SER A 62 2.49 0.12 -6.15
C SER A 62 1.67 1.41 -6.21
N LEU A 63 1.10 1.84 -5.08
CA LEU A 63 0.30 3.06 -5.00
C LEU A 63 1.14 4.30 -5.24
N GLU A 64 2.34 4.39 -4.67
CA GLU A 64 3.29 5.49 -4.91
C GLU A 64 3.59 5.63 -6.41
N LEU A 65 3.85 4.51 -7.09
CA LEU A 65 4.14 4.52 -8.54
C LEU A 65 2.91 4.82 -9.41
N ASN A 66 1.70 4.55 -8.92
CA ASN A 66 0.46 4.81 -9.65
C ASN A 66 -0.22 6.13 -9.26
N THR A 67 0.28 6.82 -8.23
CA THR A 67 -0.23 8.13 -7.84
C THR A 67 0.10 9.15 -8.94
N PRO A 68 -0.91 9.82 -9.54
CA PRO A 68 -0.63 10.83 -10.55
C PRO A 68 0.19 11.98 -9.97
N ALA A 69 1.16 12.51 -10.71
CA ALA A 69 2.01 13.62 -10.26
C ALA A 69 1.24 14.92 -9.91
N SER A 70 -0.01 15.05 -10.36
CA SER A 70 -0.91 16.14 -10.00
C SER A 70 -1.49 16.00 -8.59
N GLU A 71 -1.55 14.78 -8.07
CA GLU A 71 -2.01 14.47 -6.72
C GLU A 71 -0.81 14.50 -5.76
N ARG A 72 -1.00 15.12 -4.60
CA ARG A 72 0.05 15.30 -3.59
C ARG A 72 -0.17 14.42 -2.36
N TRP A 73 -0.86 13.30 -2.54
CA TRP A 73 -1.21 12.39 -1.47
C TRP A 73 0.05 11.72 -0.93
N ILE A 74 0.07 11.47 0.38
CA ILE A 74 1.12 10.66 1.00
C ILE A 74 0.52 9.27 1.25
N VAL A 75 1.17 8.23 0.71
CA VAL A 75 0.76 6.84 0.98
C VAL A 75 1.29 6.44 2.34
N GLN A 76 0.37 6.19 3.27
CA GLN A 76 0.71 5.70 4.59
C GLN A 76 0.33 4.24 4.74
N SER A 77 1.09 3.52 5.56
CA SER A 77 0.78 2.15 5.93
C SER A 77 0.98 1.96 7.43
N GLU A 78 0.07 1.23 8.06
CA GLU A 78 0.17 0.87 9.46
C GLU A 78 -0.13 -0.61 9.68
N ARG A 79 0.56 -1.18 10.66
CA ARG A 79 0.20 -2.49 11.21
C ARG A 79 -0.76 -2.28 12.36
N LEU A 80 -1.85 -3.02 12.35
CA LEU A 80 -2.84 -2.96 13.42
C LEU A 80 -2.45 -3.91 14.56
N SER A 81 -3.23 -3.90 15.64
CA SER A 81 -2.97 -4.69 16.85
C SER A 81 -2.79 -6.18 16.57
N GLU A 82 -3.61 -6.73 15.67
CA GLU A 82 -3.55 -8.13 15.28
C GLU A 82 -2.44 -8.37 14.23
N PRO A 83 -1.60 -9.42 14.37
CA PRO A 83 -0.47 -9.65 13.47
C PRO A 83 -0.83 -9.85 11.99
N ASN A 84 -2.06 -10.28 11.73
CA ASN A 84 -2.59 -10.51 10.39
C ASN A 84 -3.46 -9.35 9.89
N ARG A 85 -3.46 -8.20 10.57
CA ARG A 85 -4.21 -7.00 10.17
C ARG A 85 -3.28 -5.83 9.88
N GLY A 86 -3.53 -5.17 8.76
CA GLY A 86 -2.82 -3.97 8.33
C GLY A 86 -3.77 -3.01 7.63
N ARG A 87 -3.31 -1.79 7.45
CA ARG A 87 -4.06 -0.75 6.75
C ARG A 87 -3.12 0.08 5.89
N ILE A 88 -3.62 0.45 4.72
CA ILE A 88 -3.05 1.52 3.90
C ILE A 88 -4.07 2.64 3.84
N TYR A 89 -3.61 3.88 3.91
CA TYR A 89 -4.47 5.05 3.74
C TYR A 89 -3.74 6.17 3.03
N LEU A 90 -4.51 7.04 2.40
CA LEU A 90 -3.99 8.21 1.72
C LEU A 90 -4.15 9.42 2.65
N GLU A 91 -3.05 10.08 2.99
CA GLU A 91 -3.11 11.42 3.57
C GLU A 91 -3.30 12.41 2.42
N LEU A 92 -4.52 12.93 2.33
CA LEU A 92 -4.92 13.88 1.29
C LEU A 92 -4.36 15.27 1.57
N ALA A 93 -4.14 16.05 0.51
CA ALA A 93 -3.58 17.38 0.64
C ALA A 93 -4.65 18.41 1.04
N GLU A 94 -5.78 18.42 0.33
CA GLU A 94 -6.90 19.33 0.58
C GLU A 94 -7.94 18.70 1.52
N GLY A 95 -8.09 17.37 1.45
CA GLY A 95 -9.01 16.61 2.29
C GLY A 95 -10.47 16.83 1.92
N ASP A 96 -10.75 17.31 0.72
CA ASP A 96 -12.11 17.46 0.21
C ASP A 96 -12.67 16.11 -0.30
N HIS A 97 -13.99 16.06 -0.49
CA HIS A 97 -14.66 14.83 -0.91
C HIS A 97 -14.27 14.40 -2.32
N ALA A 98 -14.02 15.33 -3.24
CA ALA A 98 -13.66 15.01 -4.62
C ALA A 98 -12.26 14.40 -4.69
N GLU A 99 -11.30 14.96 -3.96
CA GLU A 99 -9.97 14.39 -3.77
C GLU A 99 -10.05 13.00 -3.15
N ALA A 100 -10.87 12.83 -2.11
CA ALA A 100 -11.07 11.53 -1.49
C ALA A 100 -11.64 10.49 -2.46
N MET A 101 -12.57 10.84 -3.34
CA MET A 101 -13.10 9.90 -4.34
C MET A 101 -12.05 9.49 -5.37
N ARG A 102 -11.17 10.39 -5.79
CA ARG A 102 -10.04 10.03 -6.65
C ARG A 102 -9.06 9.10 -5.92
N GLY A 103 -8.82 9.35 -4.63
CA GLY A 103 -8.00 8.46 -3.81
C GLY A 103 -8.63 7.07 -3.61
N MET A 104 -9.95 6.99 -3.43
CA MET A 104 -10.69 5.72 -3.40
C MET A 104 -10.53 4.94 -4.71
N MET A 105 -10.59 5.63 -5.86
CA MET A 105 -10.34 4.99 -7.16
C MET A 105 -8.92 4.43 -7.26
N LEU A 106 -7.91 5.15 -6.76
CA LEU A 106 -6.52 4.66 -6.74
C LEU A 106 -6.42 3.39 -5.86
N LEU A 107 -6.96 3.40 -4.64
CA LEU A 107 -6.93 2.22 -3.77
C LEU A 107 -7.71 1.03 -4.36
N ASN A 108 -8.79 1.29 -5.10
CA ASN A 108 -9.58 0.26 -5.75
C ASN A 108 -8.76 -0.54 -6.79
N THR A 109 -7.69 0.03 -7.36
CA THR A 109 -6.81 -0.70 -8.29
C THR A 109 -6.11 -1.90 -7.66
N LEU A 110 -6.01 -1.94 -6.32
CA LEU A 110 -5.44 -3.07 -5.59
C LEU A 110 -6.42 -4.24 -5.40
N LEU A 111 -7.71 -4.03 -5.67
CA LEU A 111 -8.74 -5.06 -5.51
C LEU A 111 -8.86 -6.00 -6.72
N GLY A 112 -8.22 -5.67 -7.86
CA GLY A 112 -8.36 -6.39 -9.13
C GLY A 112 -9.49 -5.84 -9.98
#